data_AF-A0AA88NER5-F1
#
_entry.id   AF-A0AA88NER5-F1
#
_cell.length_a   1.000
_cell.length_b   1.000
_cell.length_c   1.000
_cell.angle_alpha   90.00
_cell.angle_beta   90.00
_cell.angle_gamma   90.00
#
_symmetry.space_group_name_H-M   'P 1'
#
loop_
_entity.id
_entity.type
_entity.pdbx_description
1 polymer ?
#
loop_
_entity_poly.entity_id
_entity_poly.type
_entity_poly.pdbx_seq_one_letter_code
_entity_poly.pdbx_strand_id
1 'polypeptide(L)'
;MSTPASLLFRKLDGLFSVYKPQGVHWKLVRDTIETNLLKAVNSCPAAPPRCTVQFQLLPSGDGSSSSQLTVTKTSLPALADHPLVTGPRFHKIRVGVGHRLDAFSSGVLVLGLGNGNTALESLYRSHVTREYTLEGELGMATDDFTNTGRVIERSTFDHVTNDKLDRVLAMIQGANQKALITYSHVDLSTQEAYELAVKGLLRPLDKSPPILTGLRCLCFKPPLFTLEVQCVNESQRFLRKLVHEVGLELRTNAVCTKVRRTRDGPFKMEDALSRHHWTADDIIPAIANFRCTTRKIRKNDINRQIVKQSDSSTQTQGQTRTSTCQSESASKEKAGSLSPPSEMSDSSPLGGALFMNSYDINTKKKLRLKCHQTDHAIAYTLGFMGYKRHSSEENAFREAYQQHSRLYPNYGVAQGMNGQLWWTSLVKSTFSQCGVQDPDLLATLANNLYYNFSGPENWEVFPDSNSTLKSCTALGLKQGVVSNFDRRLDGILQGCGLRTHFSFLLTSEDAAVAKPNPDIFAQALKKAGVPAKYVVHVGDHYINDYLTSRALGIQGYLLDRHGLQTHLDIPPQHRLQSLDELPARLLQET
;
A
#
# COMPACT_ATOMS: atom_id res chain seq x y z
N MET A 1 4.12 -20.32 18.74
CA MET A 1 2.71 -20.73 18.56
C MET A 1 1.84 -19.47 18.41
N SER A 2 1.02 -19.38 17.37
CA SER A 2 0.09 -18.26 17.17
C SER A 2 -1.01 -18.30 18.23
N THR A 3 -1.21 -17.21 18.97
CA THR A 3 -2.29 -17.13 19.96
C THR A 3 -3.65 -16.98 19.27
N PRO A 4 -4.77 -17.39 19.91
CA PRO A 4 -6.11 -17.26 19.35
C PRO A 4 -6.42 -15.83 18.83
N ALA A 5 -6.03 -14.81 19.60
CA ALA A 5 -6.17 -13.41 19.22
C ALA A 5 -5.41 -13.05 17.93
N SER A 6 -4.21 -13.61 17.73
CA SER A 6 -3.42 -13.37 16.51
C SER A 6 -4.00 -14.06 15.28
N LEU A 7 -4.64 -15.22 15.45
CA LEU A 7 -5.36 -15.92 14.38
C LEU A 7 -6.62 -15.15 13.98
N LEU A 8 -7.37 -14.63 14.97
CA LEU A 8 -8.54 -13.79 14.71
C LEU A 8 -8.15 -12.52 13.95
N PHE A 9 -7.08 -11.84 14.36
CA PHE A 9 -6.58 -10.66 13.67
C PHE A 9 -6.19 -10.94 12.21
N ARG A 10 -5.59 -12.10 11.92
CA ARG A 10 -5.29 -12.51 10.53
C ARG A 10 -6.54 -12.74 9.68
N LYS A 11 -7.62 -13.26 10.28
CA LYS A 11 -8.90 -13.45 9.58
C LYS A 11 -9.57 -12.12 9.22
N LEU A 12 -9.36 -11.09 10.04
CA LEU A 12 -9.89 -9.73 9.83
C LEU A 12 -9.14 -8.93 8.75
N ASP A 13 -8.05 -9.44 8.18
CA ASP A 13 -7.33 -8.73 7.12
C ASP A 13 -8.12 -8.75 5.81
N GLY A 14 -8.48 -7.60 5.24
CA GLY A 14 -9.23 -7.53 3.98
C GLY A 14 -10.11 -6.29 3.79
N LEU A 15 -10.98 -6.36 2.77
CA LEU A 15 -11.95 -5.33 2.43
C LEU A 15 -13.37 -5.80 2.78
N PHE A 16 -14.19 -4.90 3.28
CA PHE A 16 -15.61 -5.11 3.53
C PHE A 16 -16.35 -3.79 3.45
N SER A 17 -17.68 -3.86 3.38
CA SER A 17 -18.56 -2.70 3.33
C SER A 17 -19.47 -2.63 4.55
N VAL A 18 -19.74 -1.41 5.00
CA VAL A 18 -20.73 -1.12 6.05
C VAL A 18 -21.74 -0.11 5.55
N TYR A 19 -22.95 -0.13 6.10
CA TYR A 19 -23.95 0.90 5.82
C TYR A 19 -23.79 2.07 6.78
N LYS A 20 -23.45 3.25 6.24
CA LYS A 20 -23.38 4.50 6.99
C LYS A 20 -24.76 5.17 7.01
N PRO A 21 -25.37 5.40 8.19
CA PRO A 21 -26.61 6.16 8.29
C PRO A 21 -26.40 7.66 8.05
N GLN A 22 -27.48 8.34 7.67
CA GLN A 22 -27.52 9.81 7.57
C GLN A 22 -27.33 10.45 8.96
N GLY A 23 -26.69 11.61 9.00
CA GLY A 23 -26.40 12.36 10.23
C GLY A 23 -25.14 11.89 10.99
N VAL A 24 -24.56 10.74 10.62
CA VAL A 24 -23.35 10.20 11.27
C VAL A 24 -22.13 10.49 10.41
N HIS A 25 -21.09 11.12 10.97
CA HIS A 25 -19.83 11.35 10.25
C HIS A 25 -19.07 10.03 10.04
N TRP A 26 -18.44 9.82 8.88
CA TRP A 26 -17.72 8.58 8.53
C TRP A 26 -16.63 8.19 9.56
N LYS A 27 -16.02 9.20 10.20
CA LYS A 27 -14.99 9.01 11.23
C LYS A 27 -15.56 8.26 12.44
N LEU A 28 -16.78 8.58 12.87
CA LEU A 28 -17.44 7.90 13.98
C LEU A 28 -17.74 6.43 13.65
N VAL A 29 -18.15 6.15 12.40
CA VAL A 29 -18.36 4.77 11.92
C VAL A 29 -17.06 3.96 12.03
N ARG A 30 -15.96 4.50 11.49
CA ARG A 30 -14.63 3.87 11.56
C ARG A 30 -14.21 3.63 13.02
N ASP A 31 -14.32 4.65 13.87
CA ASP A 31 -13.85 4.58 15.26
C ASP A 31 -14.67 3.60 16.09
N THR A 32 -15.99 3.50 15.82
CA THR A 32 -16.87 2.51 16.44
C THR A 32 -16.47 1.10 16.04
N ILE A 33 -16.22 0.86 14.75
CA ILE A 33 -15.78 -0.44 14.24
C ILE A 33 -14.41 -0.81 14.81
N GLU A 34 -13.45 0.12 14.82
CA GLU A 34 -12.13 -0.11 15.42
C GLU A 34 -12.26 -0.52 16.88
N THR A 35 -13.11 0.18 17.65
CA THR A 35 -13.38 -0.13 19.06
C THR A 35 -13.99 -1.52 19.24
N ASN A 36 -14.98 -1.88 18.43
CA ASN A 36 -15.62 -3.20 18.51
C ASN A 36 -14.65 -4.33 18.16
N LEU A 37 -13.81 -4.14 17.13
CA LEU A 37 -12.79 -5.10 16.75
C LEU A 37 -11.72 -5.25 17.82
N LEU A 38 -11.28 -4.15 18.44
CA LEU A 38 -10.32 -4.17 19.55
C LEU A 38 -10.88 -4.94 20.75
N LYS A 39 -12.16 -4.74 21.09
CA LYS A 39 -12.84 -5.52 22.14
C LYS A 39 -12.82 -7.01 21.78
N ALA A 40 -13.27 -7.39 20.59
CA ALA A 40 -13.35 -8.78 20.17
C ALA A 40 -11.98 -9.50 20.20
N VAL A 41 -10.92 -8.85 19.69
CA VAL A 41 -9.58 -9.44 19.66
C VAL A 41 -8.97 -9.56 21.06
N ASN A 42 -9.21 -8.60 21.95
CA ASN A 42 -8.72 -8.64 23.32
C ASN A 42 -9.53 -9.57 24.25
N SER A 43 -10.77 -9.91 23.89
CA SER A 43 -11.60 -10.88 24.64
C SER A 43 -11.20 -12.35 24.41
N CYS A 44 -10.29 -12.63 23.45
CA CYS A 44 -9.79 -13.98 23.23
C CYS A 44 -8.99 -14.51 24.43
N PRO A 45 -9.12 -15.80 24.81
CA PRO A 45 -8.43 -16.36 25.96
C PRO A 45 -6.91 -16.21 25.83
N ALA A 46 -6.29 -15.71 26.91
CA ALA A 46 -4.85 -15.55 26.99
C ALA A 46 -4.15 -16.91 27.00
N ALA A 47 -2.94 -16.98 26.43
CA ALA A 47 -2.09 -18.15 26.62
C ALA A 47 -1.72 -18.26 28.11
N PRO A 48 -1.59 -19.47 28.67
CA PRO A 48 -1.21 -19.64 30.06
C PRO A 48 0.16 -18.95 30.30
N PRO A 49 0.32 -18.25 31.44
CA PRO A 49 1.57 -17.56 31.77
C PRO A 49 2.71 -18.59 31.79
N ARG A 50 3.89 -18.19 31.30
CA ARG A 50 5.08 -19.04 31.34
C ARG A 50 5.40 -19.34 32.81
N CYS A 51 5.52 -20.61 33.15
CA CYS A 51 5.97 -21.02 34.48
C CYS A 51 7.49 -20.88 34.57
N THR A 52 7.95 -20.09 35.52
CA THR A 52 9.37 -20.03 35.88
C THR A 52 9.58 -20.96 37.06
N VAL A 53 10.50 -21.92 36.91
CA VAL A 53 10.90 -22.77 38.03
C VAL A 53 11.84 -21.95 38.90
N GLN A 54 11.43 -21.65 40.13
CA GLN A 54 12.31 -21.08 41.13
C GLN A 54 12.59 -22.11 42.22
N PHE A 55 13.86 -22.23 42.57
CA PHE A 55 14.32 -23.05 43.68
C PHE A 55 14.34 -22.17 44.92
N GLN A 56 13.41 -22.39 45.84
CA GLN A 56 13.38 -21.69 47.12
C GLN A 56 14.06 -22.55 48.18
N LEU A 57 14.98 -21.92 48.90
CA LEU A 57 15.61 -22.48 50.09
C LEU A 57 14.67 -22.20 51.26
N LEU A 58 13.98 -23.23 51.76
CA LEU A 58 13.24 -23.09 53.00
C LEU A 58 14.11 -23.51 54.19
N PRO A 59 14.07 -22.79 55.32
CA PRO A 59 14.63 -23.28 56.57
C PRO A 59 13.80 -24.48 57.01
N SER A 60 14.46 -25.63 57.13
CA SER A 60 13.89 -26.80 57.80
C SER A 60 13.76 -26.43 59.29
N GLY A 61 12.54 -26.28 59.78
CA GLY A 61 12.30 -26.03 61.20
C GLY A 61 12.74 -27.23 62.01
N ASP A 62 13.89 -27.12 62.68
CA ASP A 62 13.98 -27.17 64.14
C ASP A 62 15.42 -26.89 64.60
N GLY A 63 15.54 -26.30 65.78
CA GLY A 63 16.78 -25.77 66.31
C GLY A 63 17.92 -26.79 66.43
N SER A 64 19.13 -26.25 66.36
CA SER A 64 20.47 -26.84 66.59
C SER A 64 21.20 -27.45 65.38
N SER A 65 22.25 -26.72 64.97
CA SER A 65 23.49 -27.20 64.33
C SER A 65 23.38 -28.21 63.17
N SER A 66 22.94 -27.74 62.01
CA SER A 66 23.59 -27.89 60.70
C SER A 66 22.62 -27.40 59.63
N SER A 67 23.04 -26.40 58.84
CA SER A 67 22.20 -25.68 57.90
C SER A 67 21.87 -26.55 56.67
N GLN A 68 21.02 -27.57 56.83
CA GLN A 68 20.51 -28.35 55.70
C GLN A 68 19.35 -27.59 55.04
N LEU A 69 19.68 -26.85 53.99
CA LEU A 69 18.72 -26.12 53.17
C LEU A 69 18.00 -27.11 52.24
N THR A 70 16.70 -27.28 52.42
CA THR A 70 15.89 -28.10 51.53
C THR A 70 15.49 -27.27 50.32
N VAL A 71 16.01 -27.63 49.14
CA VAL A 71 15.67 -26.97 47.87
C VAL A 71 14.32 -27.50 47.40
N THR A 72 13.29 -26.66 47.45
CA THR A 72 11.97 -26.99 46.90
C THR A 72 11.77 -26.34 45.54
N LYS A 73 11.34 -27.14 44.56
CA LYS A 73 11.07 -26.70 43.18
C LYS A 73 9.67 -26.10 43.13
N THR A 74 9.55 -24.78 43.13
CA THR A 74 8.25 -24.09 43.07
C THR A 74 8.06 -23.50 41.67
N SER A 75 6.94 -23.84 41.03
CA SER A 75 6.57 -23.31 39.72
C SER A 75 5.76 -22.03 39.89
N LEU A 76 6.38 -20.87 39.67
CA LEU A 76 5.71 -19.57 39.76
C LEU A 76 5.35 -19.05 38.37
N PRO A 77 4.12 -18.55 38.15
CA PRO A 77 3.76 -17.91 36.89
C PRO A 77 4.59 -16.62 36.72
N ALA A 78 5.17 -16.44 35.54
CA ALA A 78 5.90 -15.21 35.18
C ALA A 78 4.91 -14.04 35.11
N LEU A 79 4.82 -13.27 36.21
CA LEU A 79 3.91 -12.14 36.34
C LEU A 79 4.22 -10.98 35.36
N ALA A 80 5.43 -10.95 34.81
CA ALA A 80 5.84 -9.96 33.80
C ALA A 80 4.97 -9.99 32.54
N ASP A 81 4.38 -11.14 32.20
CA ASP A 81 3.50 -11.32 31.04
C ASP A 81 2.01 -11.22 31.40
N HIS A 82 1.67 -10.89 32.66
CA HIS A 82 0.28 -10.87 33.12
C HIS A 82 -0.49 -9.68 32.50
N PRO A 83 -1.77 -9.86 32.08
CA PRO A 83 -2.56 -8.78 31.47
C PRO A 83 -2.73 -7.53 32.34
N LEU A 84 -2.74 -7.69 33.68
CA LEU A 84 -2.80 -6.54 34.61
C LEU A 84 -1.50 -5.72 34.64
N VAL A 85 -0.37 -6.31 34.22
CA VAL A 85 0.95 -5.65 34.18
C VAL A 85 1.24 -5.10 32.78
N THR A 86 0.91 -5.85 31.74
CA THR A 86 1.21 -5.51 30.34
C THR A 86 0.09 -4.74 29.62
N GLY A 87 -1.12 -4.72 30.18
CA GLY A 87 -2.30 -4.10 29.58
C GLY A 87 -2.92 -4.94 28.44
N PRO A 88 -3.90 -4.38 27.72
CA PRO A 88 -4.55 -5.07 26.61
C PRO A 88 -3.55 -5.38 25.49
N ARG A 89 -3.62 -6.59 24.95
CA ARG A 89 -2.64 -7.09 23.98
C ARG A 89 -2.64 -6.29 22.67
N PHE A 90 -3.80 -5.82 22.24
CA PHE A 90 -3.98 -4.99 21.05
C PHE A 90 -4.52 -3.62 21.45
N HIS A 91 -3.78 -2.57 21.10
CA HIS A 91 -4.15 -1.18 21.40
C HIS A 91 -4.77 -0.45 20.21
N LYS A 92 -4.45 -0.87 18.99
CA LYS A 92 -4.88 -0.20 17.75
C LYS A 92 -5.02 -1.20 16.62
N ILE A 93 -6.04 -1.02 15.78
CA ILE A 93 -6.24 -1.79 14.55
C ILE A 93 -6.30 -0.82 13.38
N ARG A 94 -5.50 -1.07 12.33
CA ARG A 94 -5.47 -0.18 11.17
C ARG A 94 -6.72 -0.35 10.32
N VAL A 95 -7.72 0.51 10.56
CA VAL A 95 -8.95 0.62 9.76
C VAL A 95 -8.83 1.80 8.78
N GLY A 96 -8.62 1.51 7.50
CA GLY A 96 -8.68 2.50 6.44
C GLY A 96 -10.09 2.69 5.92
N VAL A 97 -10.33 3.87 5.36
CA VAL A 97 -11.63 4.28 4.83
C VAL A 97 -11.46 4.62 3.37
N GLY A 98 -12.37 4.12 2.55
CA GLY A 98 -12.38 4.39 1.13
C GLY A 98 -12.87 5.80 0.78
N HIS A 99 -13.62 5.90 -0.32
CA HIS A 99 -14.23 7.18 -0.70
C HIS A 99 -15.23 7.62 0.37
N ARG A 100 -14.96 8.79 0.95
CA ARG A 100 -15.61 9.27 2.18
C ARG A 100 -16.98 9.85 1.86
N LEU A 101 -17.97 9.48 2.67
CA LEU A 101 -19.30 10.10 2.68
C LEU A 101 -19.35 11.19 3.76
N ASP A 102 -19.89 12.35 3.43
CA ASP A 102 -20.13 13.41 4.41
C ASP A 102 -21.22 13.03 5.43
N ALA A 103 -21.47 13.87 6.44
CA ALA A 103 -22.42 13.55 7.49
C ALA A 103 -23.86 13.39 6.96
N PHE A 104 -24.26 14.19 5.98
CA PHE A 104 -25.62 14.23 5.44
C PHE A 104 -25.92 13.11 4.43
N SER A 105 -24.89 12.50 3.82
CA SER A 105 -25.07 11.39 2.89
C SER A 105 -25.14 10.05 3.61
N SER A 106 -25.94 9.11 3.11
CA SER A 106 -26.02 7.74 3.62
C SER A 106 -25.52 6.75 2.58
N GLY A 107 -25.35 5.47 2.96
CA GLY A 107 -25.08 4.41 1.99
C GLY A 107 -23.88 3.54 2.30
N VAL A 108 -23.47 2.77 1.30
CA VAL A 108 -22.33 1.86 1.35
C VAL A 108 -21.05 2.62 1.68
N LEU A 109 -20.27 2.19 2.67
CA LEU A 109 -18.96 2.72 3.01
C LEU A 109 -17.96 1.57 3.04
N VAL A 110 -16.98 1.60 2.12
CA VAL A 110 -15.95 0.56 2.03
C VAL A 110 -14.82 0.85 3.01
N LEU A 111 -14.44 -0.17 3.77
CA LEU A 111 -13.39 -0.12 4.78
C LEU A 111 -12.34 -1.19 4.49
N GLY A 112 -11.10 -0.87 4.84
CA GLY A 112 -9.96 -1.78 4.77
C GLY A 112 -9.42 -2.06 6.17
N LEU A 113 -9.08 -3.32 6.45
CA LEU A 113 -8.42 -3.72 7.68
C LEU A 113 -7.04 -4.27 7.37
N GLY A 114 -6.03 -3.87 8.14
CA GLY A 114 -4.68 -4.43 8.02
C GLY A 114 -4.03 -4.15 6.66
N ASN A 115 -3.70 -5.20 5.92
CA ASN A 115 -3.17 -5.13 4.56
C ASN A 115 -4.27 -4.87 3.52
N GLY A 116 -5.54 -5.06 3.88
CA GLY A 116 -6.70 -4.62 3.09
C GLY A 116 -6.65 -3.13 2.73
N ASN A 117 -5.93 -2.30 3.49
CA ASN A 117 -5.74 -0.88 3.16
C ASN A 117 -5.00 -0.64 1.85
N THR A 118 -4.04 -1.50 1.48
CA THR A 118 -3.35 -1.42 0.19
C THR A 118 -4.27 -1.83 -0.95
N ALA A 119 -5.11 -2.84 -0.73
CA ALA A 119 -6.14 -3.23 -1.70
C ALA A 119 -7.20 -2.13 -1.88
N LEU A 120 -7.55 -1.42 -0.79
CA LEU A 120 -8.47 -0.28 -0.81
C LEU A 120 -7.92 0.86 -1.68
N GLU A 121 -6.65 1.20 -1.49
CA GLU A 121 -5.97 2.21 -2.30
C GLU A 121 -5.91 1.82 -3.78
N SER A 122 -5.59 0.55 -4.06
CA SER A 122 -5.57 0.01 -5.42
C SER A 122 -6.94 0.07 -6.10
N LEU A 123 -8.01 -0.25 -5.36
CA LEU A 123 -9.40 -0.18 -5.84
C LEU A 123 -9.79 1.23 -6.29
N TYR A 124 -9.37 2.27 -5.55
CA TYR A 124 -9.72 3.64 -5.93
C TYR A 124 -8.78 4.25 -6.97
N ARG A 125 -7.53 3.76 -7.08
CA ARG A 125 -6.65 4.09 -8.21
C ARG A 125 -7.17 3.56 -9.54
N SER A 126 -7.98 2.49 -9.54
CA SER A 126 -8.58 1.95 -10.76
C SER A 126 -9.87 2.66 -11.20
N HIS A 127 -10.16 3.86 -10.67
CA HIS A 127 -11.32 4.68 -11.06
C HIS A 127 -12.66 3.92 -11.07
N VAL A 128 -12.95 3.21 -9.97
CA VAL A 128 -14.22 2.48 -9.83
C VAL A 128 -15.44 3.39 -9.90
N THR A 129 -16.48 2.92 -10.58
CA THR A 129 -17.78 3.58 -10.65
C THR A 129 -18.51 3.48 -9.33
N ARG A 130 -19.24 4.53 -8.98
CA ARG A 130 -20.13 4.58 -7.83
C ARG A 130 -21.54 4.89 -8.27
N GLU A 131 -22.50 4.33 -7.56
CA GLU A 131 -23.93 4.52 -7.84
C GLU A 131 -24.58 5.20 -6.64
N TYR A 132 -25.42 6.17 -6.95
CA TYR A 132 -26.13 6.98 -5.99
C TYR A 132 -27.61 7.06 -6.34
N THR A 133 -28.44 7.07 -5.31
CA THR A 133 -29.83 7.51 -5.38
C THR A 133 -29.89 8.90 -4.78
N LEU A 134 -30.35 9.87 -5.56
CA LEU A 134 -30.54 11.25 -5.16
C LEU A 134 -32.04 11.54 -5.06
N GLU A 135 -32.48 12.08 -3.93
CA GLU A 135 -33.82 12.65 -3.80
C GLU A 135 -33.74 14.16 -3.99
N GLY A 136 -34.54 14.67 -4.92
CA GLY A 136 -34.68 16.09 -5.21
C GLY A 136 -36.09 16.58 -4.91
N GLU A 137 -36.18 17.85 -4.54
CA GLU A 137 -37.45 18.55 -4.33
C GLU A 137 -37.48 19.80 -5.22
N LEU A 138 -38.52 19.92 -6.04
CA LEU A 138 -38.74 21.04 -6.95
C LEU A 138 -39.38 22.24 -6.23
N GLY A 139 -39.16 23.42 -6.79
CA GLY A 139 -39.80 24.67 -6.38
C GLY A 139 -39.03 25.51 -5.37
N MET A 140 -37.79 25.13 -5.05
CA MET A 140 -36.96 25.86 -4.09
C MET A 140 -35.48 25.79 -4.46
N ALA A 141 -34.73 26.86 -4.17
CA ALA A 141 -33.28 26.91 -4.22
C ALA A 141 -32.71 27.37 -2.88
N THR A 142 -31.58 26.78 -2.49
CA THR A 142 -30.85 27.08 -1.25
C THR A 142 -29.38 27.36 -1.55
N ASP A 143 -28.69 28.00 -0.62
CA ASP A 143 -27.28 28.41 -0.75
C ASP A 143 -26.27 27.26 -0.84
N ASP A 144 -26.56 26.14 -0.17
CA ASP A 144 -25.71 24.96 -0.12
C ASP A 144 -26.24 23.76 -0.95
N PHE A 145 -27.32 24.00 -1.71
CA PHE A 145 -28.05 22.99 -2.51
C PHE A 145 -28.67 21.85 -1.67
N THR A 146 -28.75 21.99 -0.36
CA THR A 146 -29.45 21.07 0.55
C THR A 146 -30.81 21.61 0.95
N ASN A 147 -31.70 20.74 1.41
CA ASN A 147 -32.99 21.17 1.97
C ASN A 147 -32.87 21.86 3.36
N THR A 148 -31.71 21.79 4.01
CA THR A 148 -31.45 22.43 5.31
C THR A 148 -30.80 23.81 5.20
N GLY A 149 -30.30 24.16 4.00
CA GLY A 149 -29.67 25.44 3.73
C GLY A 149 -30.63 26.62 3.79
N ARG A 150 -30.07 27.84 3.71
CA ARG A 150 -30.88 29.05 3.68
C ARG A 150 -31.59 29.13 2.32
N VAL A 151 -32.91 29.27 2.34
CA VAL A 151 -33.71 29.44 1.12
C VAL A 151 -33.35 30.76 0.45
N ILE A 152 -32.93 30.69 -0.81
CA ILE A 152 -32.61 31.83 -1.66
C ILE A 152 -33.85 32.22 -2.47
N GLU A 153 -34.49 31.24 -3.11
CA GLU A 153 -35.57 31.47 -4.06
C GLU A 153 -36.61 30.35 -4.00
N ARG A 154 -37.86 30.69 -4.31
CA ARG A 154 -38.95 29.74 -4.53
C ARG A 154 -39.54 29.94 -5.92
N SER A 155 -39.90 28.85 -6.57
CA SER A 155 -40.39 28.86 -7.94
C SER A 155 -41.55 27.88 -8.10
N THR A 156 -42.40 28.10 -9.10
CA THR A 156 -43.47 27.15 -9.44
C THR A 156 -42.89 25.96 -10.20
N PHE A 157 -43.57 24.82 -10.14
CA PHE A 157 -43.15 23.57 -10.78
C PHE A 157 -44.27 22.82 -11.51
N ASP A 158 -45.47 23.42 -11.60
CA ASP A 158 -46.65 22.79 -12.24
C ASP A 158 -46.42 22.48 -13.73
N HIS A 159 -45.51 23.20 -14.38
CA HIS A 159 -45.15 23.00 -15.78
C HIS A 159 -44.17 21.83 -15.99
N VAL A 160 -43.64 21.23 -14.93
CA VAL A 160 -42.63 20.16 -15.01
C VAL A 160 -43.31 18.81 -15.15
N THR A 161 -43.08 18.16 -16.29
CA THR A 161 -43.57 16.81 -16.59
C THR A 161 -42.42 15.80 -16.60
N ASN A 162 -42.74 14.51 -16.47
CA ASN A 162 -41.74 13.45 -16.54
C ASN A 162 -40.98 13.47 -17.88
N ASP A 163 -41.68 13.67 -19.00
CA ASP A 163 -41.05 13.76 -20.32
C ASP A 163 -40.03 14.90 -20.44
N LYS A 164 -40.28 16.03 -19.77
CA LYS A 164 -39.32 17.15 -19.75
C LYS A 164 -38.09 16.79 -18.92
N LEU A 165 -38.30 16.14 -17.77
CA LEU A 165 -37.22 15.64 -16.92
C LEU A 165 -36.34 14.66 -17.71
N ASP A 166 -36.91 13.65 -18.34
CA ASP A 166 -36.15 12.66 -19.11
C ASP A 166 -35.33 13.28 -20.25
N ARG A 167 -35.89 14.29 -20.95
CA ARG A 167 -35.14 15.05 -21.97
C ARG A 167 -33.94 15.80 -21.39
N VAL A 168 -34.11 16.45 -20.24
CA VAL A 168 -33.01 17.16 -19.55
C VAL A 168 -31.94 16.17 -19.07
N LEU A 169 -32.34 15.04 -18.50
CA LEU A 169 -31.40 14.00 -18.05
C LEU A 169 -30.61 13.43 -19.24
N ALA A 170 -31.26 13.19 -20.38
CA ALA A 170 -30.59 12.73 -21.60
C ALA A 170 -29.59 13.76 -22.14
N MET A 171 -29.92 15.06 -22.08
CA MET A 171 -29.02 16.14 -22.47
C MET A 171 -27.76 16.17 -21.60
N ILE A 172 -27.92 16.12 -20.27
CA ILE A 172 -26.81 16.11 -19.31
C ILE A 172 -25.94 14.86 -19.50
N GLN A 173 -26.55 13.70 -19.72
CA GLN A 173 -25.84 12.46 -19.98
C GLN A 173 -25.01 12.55 -21.28
N GLY A 174 -25.57 13.11 -22.35
CA GLY A 174 -24.85 13.32 -23.62
C GLY A 174 -23.62 14.22 -23.48
N ALA A 175 -23.73 15.30 -22.70
CA ALA A 175 -22.59 16.18 -22.40
C ALA A 175 -21.48 15.45 -21.63
N ASN A 176 -21.85 14.61 -20.65
CA ASN A 176 -20.89 13.82 -19.86
C ASN A 176 -20.23 12.69 -20.67
N GLN A 177 -20.93 12.09 -21.64
CA GLN A 177 -20.35 11.09 -22.53
C GLN A 177 -19.23 11.69 -23.38
N LYS A 178 -19.42 12.91 -23.90
CA LYS A 178 -18.37 13.65 -24.61
C LYS A 178 -17.16 13.90 -23.71
N ALA A 179 -17.38 14.33 -22.47
CA ALA A 179 -16.30 14.53 -21.50
C ALA A 179 -15.54 13.22 -21.21
N LEU A 180 -16.26 12.10 -21.00
CA LEU A 180 -15.64 10.80 -20.75
C LEU A 180 -14.67 10.39 -21.85
N ILE A 181 -15.06 10.61 -23.11
CA ILE A 181 -14.22 10.32 -24.27
C ILE A 181 -12.96 11.19 -24.23
N THR A 182 -13.12 12.50 -24.06
CA THR A 182 -11.99 13.44 -23.96
C THR A 182 -10.99 13.06 -22.87
N TYR A 183 -11.46 12.63 -21.69
CA TYR A 183 -10.58 12.25 -20.58
C TYR A 183 -10.06 10.81 -20.63
N SER A 184 -10.55 10.00 -21.58
CA SER A 184 -10.08 8.63 -21.79
C SER A 184 -8.88 8.54 -22.75
N HIS A 185 -8.52 9.65 -23.42
CA HIS A 185 -7.48 9.71 -24.48
C HIS A 185 -7.62 8.62 -25.56
N VAL A 186 -8.81 8.06 -25.71
CA VAL A 186 -9.09 7.05 -26.72
C VAL A 186 -9.60 7.75 -27.98
N ASP A 187 -8.95 7.49 -29.11
CA ASP A 187 -9.41 7.98 -30.41
C ASP A 187 -10.66 7.19 -30.84
N LEU A 188 -11.81 7.87 -30.89
CA LEU A 188 -13.10 7.32 -31.31
C LEU A 188 -13.09 6.72 -32.72
N SER A 189 -12.15 7.12 -33.58
CA SER A 189 -12.02 6.56 -34.92
C SER A 189 -11.52 5.11 -34.92
N THR A 190 -11.02 4.64 -33.78
CA THR A 190 -10.51 3.27 -33.64
C THR A 190 -11.61 2.29 -33.24
N GLN A 191 -11.53 1.07 -33.80
CA GLN A 191 -12.44 -0.02 -33.46
C GLN A 191 -12.38 -0.38 -31.96
N GLU A 192 -11.19 -0.28 -31.35
CA GLU A 192 -10.99 -0.54 -29.92
C GLU A 192 -11.79 0.42 -29.03
N ALA A 193 -11.84 1.71 -29.40
CA ALA A 193 -12.64 2.72 -28.71
C ALA A 193 -14.13 2.38 -28.73
N TYR A 194 -14.63 1.99 -29.90
CA TYR A 194 -16.02 1.58 -30.08
C TYR A 194 -16.33 0.36 -29.21
N GLU A 195 -15.45 -0.65 -29.23
CA GLU A 195 -15.60 -1.83 -28.39
C GLU A 195 -15.60 -1.52 -26.88
N LEU A 196 -14.72 -0.62 -26.42
CA LEU A 196 -14.66 -0.21 -25.02
C LEU A 196 -15.91 0.57 -24.61
N ALA A 197 -16.45 1.42 -25.49
CA ALA A 197 -17.68 2.16 -25.26
C ALA A 197 -18.90 1.23 -25.18
N VAL A 198 -19.04 0.29 -26.12
CA VAL A 198 -20.14 -0.70 -26.11
C VAL A 198 -20.07 -1.61 -24.88
N LYS A 199 -18.87 -2.00 -24.46
CA LYS A 199 -18.68 -2.81 -23.24
C LYS A 199 -18.85 -2.00 -21.94
N GLY A 200 -18.99 -0.67 -22.01
CA GLY A 200 -19.08 0.21 -20.83
C GLY A 200 -17.79 0.28 -20.02
N LEU A 201 -16.65 -0.06 -20.64
CA LEU A 201 -15.33 -0.12 -20.02
C LEU A 201 -14.54 1.19 -20.17
N LEU A 202 -15.10 2.19 -20.83
CA LEU A 202 -14.46 3.49 -20.98
C LEU A 202 -14.31 4.16 -19.61
N ARG A 203 -13.09 4.57 -19.28
CA ARG A 203 -12.70 5.18 -18.00
C ARG A 203 -11.71 6.32 -18.23
N PRO A 204 -11.71 7.35 -17.38
CA PRO A 204 -10.67 8.36 -17.41
C PRO A 204 -9.32 7.74 -17.00
N LEU A 205 -8.26 8.03 -17.75
CA LEU A 205 -6.90 7.58 -17.45
C LEU A 205 -6.24 8.47 -16.38
N ASP A 206 -6.50 9.78 -16.47
CA ASP A 206 -5.94 10.80 -15.60
C ASP A 206 -6.97 11.40 -14.65
N LYS A 207 -6.53 12.34 -13.81
CA LYS A 207 -7.43 13.16 -12.98
C LYS A 207 -8.44 13.90 -13.86
N SER A 208 -9.69 13.45 -13.82
CA SER A 208 -10.80 14.10 -14.50
C SER A 208 -11.67 14.89 -13.49
N PRO A 209 -12.46 15.86 -13.95
CA PRO A 209 -13.63 16.32 -13.20
C PRO A 209 -14.60 15.14 -12.96
N PRO A 210 -15.60 15.32 -12.07
CA PRO A 210 -16.68 14.34 -11.93
C PRO A 210 -17.35 14.07 -13.28
N ILE A 211 -17.46 12.79 -13.65
CA ILE A 211 -18.09 12.37 -14.90
C ILE A 211 -19.26 11.45 -14.59
N LEU A 212 -20.42 11.76 -15.15
CA LEU A 212 -21.62 10.92 -15.07
C LEU A 212 -21.58 9.87 -16.19
N THR A 213 -21.56 8.59 -15.83
CA THR A 213 -21.62 7.48 -16.78
C THR A 213 -23.05 7.00 -17.02
N GLY A 214 -23.98 7.33 -16.12
CA GLY A 214 -25.40 7.01 -16.28
C GLY A 214 -26.27 7.91 -15.40
N LEU A 215 -27.41 8.34 -15.93
CA LEU A 215 -28.34 9.21 -15.24
C LEU A 215 -29.77 8.87 -15.65
N ARG A 216 -30.62 8.50 -14.69
CA ARG A 216 -32.03 8.16 -14.96
C ARG A 216 -32.96 8.57 -13.84
N CYS A 217 -34.21 8.84 -14.18
CA CYS A 217 -35.27 9.02 -13.19
C CYS A 217 -35.81 7.65 -12.75
N LEU A 218 -35.95 7.43 -11.43
CA LEU A 218 -36.58 6.24 -10.86
C LEU A 218 -38.04 6.50 -10.49
N CYS A 219 -38.33 7.69 -9.98
CA CYS A 219 -39.65 8.07 -9.49
C CYS A 219 -39.83 9.57 -9.67
N PHE A 220 -40.95 9.97 -10.24
CA PHE A 220 -41.33 11.37 -10.42
C PHE A 220 -42.73 11.59 -9.84
N LYS A 221 -42.78 12.21 -8.66
CA LYS A 221 -44.02 12.54 -7.94
C LYS A 221 -43.89 13.98 -7.40
N PRO A 222 -44.09 15.00 -8.24
CA PRO A 222 -43.89 16.40 -7.88
C PRO A 222 -44.53 16.78 -6.54
N PRO A 223 -43.84 17.55 -5.69
CA PRO A 223 -42.55 18.20 -5.95
C PRO A 223 -41.33 17.27 -5.84
N LEU A 224 -41.50 16.02 -5.41
CA LEU A 224 -40.39 15.10 -5.17
C LEU A 224 -40.05 14.25 -6.39
N PHE A 225 -38.76 14.06 -6.61
CA PHE A 225 -38.28 13.13 -7.63
C PHE A 225 -37.02 12.40 -7.16
N THR A 226 -36.75 11.26 -7.76
CA THR A 226 -35.62 10.42 -7.40
C THR A 226 -34.81 10.07 -8.64
N LEU A 227 -33.53 10.39 -8.60
CA LEU A 227 -32.58 10.09 -9.66
C LEU A 227 -31.67 8.94 -9.24
N GLU A 228 -31.37 8.06 -10.17
CA GLU A 228 -30.21 7.17 -10.08
C GLU A 228 -29.07 7.76 -10.90
N VAL A 229 -27.91 7.87 -10.28
CA VAL A 229 -26.71 8.45 -10.85
C VAL A 229 -25.57 7.46 -10.73
N GLN A 230 -24.91 7.18 -11.85
CA GLN A 230 -23.67 6.42 -11.91
C GLN A 230 -22.55 7.37 -12.33
N CYS A 231 -21.47 7.41 -11.56
CA CYS A 231 -20.42 8.39 -11.77
C CYS A 231 -19.04 7.91 -11.31
N VAL A 232 -18.03 8.66 -11.75
CA VAL A 232 -16.62 8.53 -11.35
C VAL A 232 -16.08 9.88 -10.90
N ASN A 233 -15.08 9.86 -9.99
CA ASN A 233 -14.37 11.05 -9.49
C ASN A 233 -15.28 12.15 -8.91
N GLU A 234 -16.41 11.76 -8.34
CA GLU A 234 -17.43 12.65 -7.81
C GLU A 234 -17.20 13.10 -6.36
N SER A 235 -17.88 14.18 -5.99
CA SER A 235 -18.05 14.64 -4.61
C SER A 235 -19.54 14.75 -4.26
N GLN A 236 -19.89 14.69 -2.97
CA GLN A 236 -21.29 14.83 -2.54
C GLN A 236 -21.85 16.22 -2.85
N ARG A 237 -21.01 17.26 -2.80
CA ARG A 237 -21.39 18.61 -3.22
C ARG A 237 -21.74 18.68 -4.70
N PHE A 238 -20.98 17.98 -5.55
CA PHE A 238 -21.28 17.86 -6.98
C PHE A 238 -22.63 17.17 -7.22
N LEU A 239 -22.94 16.09 -6.51
CA LEU A 239 -24.23 15.40 -6.65
C LEU A 239 -25.42 16.29 -6.26
N ARG A 240 -25.27 17.12 -5.22
CA ARG A 240 -26.32 18.10 -4.86
C ARG A 240 -26.47 19.19 -5.91
N LYS A 241 -25.33 19.70 -6.41
CA LYS A 241 -25.32 20.68 -7.50
C LYS A 241 -25.98 20.13 -8.76
N LEU A 242 -25.77 18.85 -9.09
CA LEU A 242 -26.42 18.19 -10.22
C LEU A 242 -27.95 18.25 -10.13
N VAL A 243 -28.52 17.98 -8.95
CA VAL A 243 -29.98 18.09 -8.73
C VAL A 243 -30.45 19.53 -8.97
N HIS A 244 -29.68 20.51 -8.49
CA HIS A 244 -29.96 21.93 -8.72
C HIS A 244 -29.88 22.31 -10.22
N GLU A 245 -28.85 21.86 -10.93
CA GLU A 245 -28.69 22.06 -12.38
C GLU A 245 -29.85 21.45 -13.17
N VAL A 246 -30.32 20.25 -12.80
CA VAL A 246 -31.52 19.64 -13.38
C VAL A 246 -32.76 20.53 -13.17
N GLY A 247 -32.90 21.14 -11.99
CA GLY A 247 -33.96 22.11 -11.72
C GLY A 247 -33.91 23.30 -12.68
N LEU A 248 -32.73 23.91 -12.83
CA LEU A 248 -32.52 25.08 -13.70
C LEU A 248 -32.86 24.77 -15.17
N GLU A 249 -32.43 23.63 -15.68
CA GLU A 249 -32.74 23.18 -17.05
C GLU A 249 -34.25 22.92 -17.26
N LEU A 250 -34.97 22.54 -16.20
CA LEU A 250 -36.43 22.42 -16.20
C LEU A 250 -37.16 23.76 -16.03
N ARG A 251 -36.43 24.88 -16.01
CA ARG A 251 -36.94 26.23 -15.74
C ARG A 251 -37.67 26.31 -14.40
N THR A 252 -37.15 25.64 -13.39
CA THR A 252 -37.58 25.75 -12.00
C THR A 252 -36.33 25.71 -11.12
N ASN A 253 -36.53 25.63 -9.81
CA ASN A 253 -35.45 25.43 -8.86
C ASN A 253 -35.59 24.06 -8.21
N ALA A 254 -34.48 23.44 -7.85
CA ALA A 254 -34.47 22.19 -7.12
C ALA A 254 -33.38 22.16 -6.05
N VAL A 255 -33.69 21.48 -4.95
CA VAL A 255 -32.74 21.17 -3.86
C VAL A 255 -32.60 19.67 -3.69
N CYS A 256 -31.43 19.23 -3.26
CA CYS A 256 -31.20 17.82 -2.94
C CYS A 256 -31.52 17.57 -1.47
N THR A 257 -32.50 16.70 -1.22
CA THR A 257 -32.94 16.34 0.14
C THR A 257 -32.12 15.19 0.70
N LYS A 258 -31.80 14.17 -0.13
CA LYS A 258 -31.02 13.00 0.29
C LYS A 258 -30.04 12.56 -0.77
N VAL A 259 -28.84 12.19 -0.31
CA VAL A 259 -27.81 11.53 -1.12
C VAL A 259 -27.55 10.15 -0.51
N ARG A 260 -27.83 9.09 -1.24
CA ARG A 260 -27.61 7.71 -0.79
C ARG A 260 -26.71 6.96 -1.76
N ARG A 261 -25.54 6.51 -1.31
CA ARG A 261 -24.66 5.64 -2.10
C ARG A 261 -25.17 4.20 -2.07
N THR A 262 -25.60 3.68 -3.21
CA THR A 262 -26.11 2.31 -3.35
C THR A 262 -25.01 1.31 -3.72
N ARG A 263 -23.95 1.78 -4.38
CA ARG A 263 -22.82 0.93 -4.77
C ARG A 263 -21.51 1.72 -4.78
N ASP A 264 -20.44 1.08 -4.33
CA ASP A 264 -19.07 1.60 -4.42
C ASP A 264 -18.16 0.52 -5.03
N GLY A 265 -17.89 0.61 -6.33
CA GLY A 265 -17.15 -0.39 -7.07
C GLY A 265 -17.82 -1.77 -6.99
N PRO A 266 -17.16 -2.81 -6.45
CA PRO A 266 -17.74 -4.15 -6.34
C PRO A 266 -18.73 -4.29 -5.16
N PHE A 267 -18.77 -3.33 -4.24
CA PHE A 267 -19.60 -3.42 -3.03
C PHE A 267 -20.97 -2.80 -3.26
N LYS A 268 -22.03 -3.57 -3.05
CA LYS A 268 -23.42 -3.11 -3.16
C LYS A 268 -24.06 -2.92 -1.79
N MET A 269 -25.27 -2.34 -1.80
CA MET A 269 -26.12 -2.21 -0.61
C MET A 269 -26.32 -3.54 0.14
N GLU A 270 -26.47 -4.64 -0.58
CA GLU A 270 -26.69 -5.98 -0.03
C GLU A 270 -25.48 -6.53 0.75
N ASP A 271 -24.27 -6.08 0.40
CA ASP A 271 -23.02 -6.47 1.06
C ASP A 271 -22.71 -5.61 2.30
N ALA A 272 -23.48 -4.53 2.53
CA ALA A 272 -23.14 -3.51 3.51
C ALA A 272 -23.69 -3.88 4.91
N LEU A 273 -22.78 -4.18 5.86
CA LEU A 273 -23.15 -4.51 7.23
C LEU A 273 -23.84 -3.33 7.93
N SER A 274 -25.01 -3.60 8.51
CA SER A 274 -25.75 -2.61 9.32
C SER A 274 -25.08 -2.40 10.69
N ARG A 275 -25.49 -1.36 11.41
CA ARG A 275 -24.86 -0.94 12.69
C ARG A 275 -24.78 -2.06 13.73
N HIS A 276 -25.77 -2.94 13.80
CA HIS A 276 -25.80 -4.05 14.74
C HIS A 276 -24.78 -5.15 14.41
N HIS A 277 -24.36 -5.24 13.14
CA HIS A 277 -23.42 -6.24 12.62
C HIS A 277 -22.00 -5.68 12.45
N TRP A 278 -21.65 -4.60 13.16
CA TRP A 278 -20.28 -4.06 13.19
C TRP A 278 -19.41 -4.84 14.20
N THR A 279 -19.47 -6.18 14.12
CA THR A 279 -18.77 -7.10 15.01
C THR A 279 -17.73 -7.91 14.24
N ALA A 280 -16.76 -8.50 14.95
CA ALA A 280 -15.74 -9.33 14.30
C ALA A 280 -16.36 -10.57 13.63
N ASP A 281 -17.40 -11.15 14.23
CA ASP A 281 -18.06 -12.37 13.76
C ASP A 281 -18.81 -12.15 12.45
N ASP A 282 -19.31 -10.94 12.20
CA ASP A 282 -19.96 -10.55 10.94
C ASP A 282 -18.98 -10.04 9.88
N ILE A 283 -17.92 -9.35 10.31
CA ILE A 283 -16.92 -8.77 9.40
C ILE A 283 -16.07 -9.86 8.74
N ILE A 284 -15.69 -10.92 9.48
CA ILE A 284 -14.90 -12.03 8.95
C ILE A 284 -15.59 -12.72 7.74
N PRO A 285 -16.86 -13.15 7.83
CA PRO A 285 -17.55 -13.73 6.68
C PRO A 285 -17.76 -12.72 5.55
N ALA A 286 -18.01 -11.44 5.84
CA ALA A 286 -18.11 -10.41 4.81
C ALA A 286 -16.79 -10.28 3.99
N ILE A 287 -15.64 -10.28 4.66
CA ILE A 287 -14.32 -10.28 4.01
C ILE A 287 -14.09 -11.56 3.19
N ALA A 288 -14.46 -12.72 3.74
CA ALA A 288 -14.32 -14.00 3.06
C ALA A 288 -15.18 -14.07 1.78
N ASN A 289 -16.42 -13.59 1.85
CA ASN A 289 -17.34 -13.50 0.72
C ASN A 289 -16.76 -12.61 -0.38
N PHE A 290 -16.27 -11.42 -0.03
CA PHE A 290 -15.65 -10.53 -1.01
C PHE A 290 -14.43 -11.16 -1.70
N ARG A 291 -13.57 -11.86 -0.94
CA ARG A 291 -12.43 -12.61 -1.49
C ARG A 291 -12.86 -13.70 -2.47
N CYS A 292 -13.94 -14.42 -2.16
CA CYS A 292 -14.49 -15.46 -3.01
C CYS A 292 -15.06 -14.88 -4.32
N THR A 293 -15.88 -13.83 -4.21
CA THR A 293 -16.50 -13.15 -5.36
C THR A 293 -15.44 -12.56 -6.29
N THR A 294 -14.42 -11.89 -5.74
CA THR A 294 -13.33 -11.30 -6.54
C THR A 294 -12.50 -12.38 -7.26
N ARG A 295 -12.26 -13.54 -6.63
CA ARG A 295 -11.60 -14.68 -7.28
C ARG A 295 -12.42 -15.28 -8.42
N LYS A 296 -13.74 -15.36 -8.26
CA LYS A 296 -14.66 -15.84 -9.32
C LYS A 296 -14.70 -14.89 -10.51
N ILE A 297 -14.77 -13.58 -10.26
CA ILE A 297 -14.73 -12.55 -11.31
C ILE A 297 -13.42 -12.65 -12.11
N ARG A 298 -12.27 -12.70 -11.43
CA ARG A 298 -10.97 -12.86 -12.11
C ARG A 298 -10.87 -14.14 -12.95
N LYS A 299 -11.38 -15.27 -12.45
CA LYS A 299 -11.41 -16.53 -13.22
C LYS A 299 -12.29 -16.42 -14.47
N ASN A 300 -13.44 -15.74 -14.38
CA ASN A 300 -14.33 -15.54 -15.52
C ASN A 300 -13.75 -14.57 -16.56
N ASP A 301 -13.04 -13.53 -16.14
CA ASP A 301 -12.36 -12.59 -17.05
C ASP A 301 -11.21 -13.27 -17.79
N ILE A 302 -10.42 -14.11 -17.10
CA ILE A 302 -9.36 -14.93 -17.70
C ILE A 302 -9.97 -15.94 -18.69
N ASN A 303 -11.03 -16.64 -18.32
CA ASN A 303 -11.70 -17.59 -19.22
C ASN A 303 -12.31 -16.91 -20.46
N ARG A 304 -12.84 -15.68 -20.33
CA ARG A 304 -13.31 -14.89 -21.48
C ARG A 304 -12.17 -14.44 -22.40
N GLN A 305 -10.98 -14.18 -21.87
CA GLN A 305 -9.80 -13.86 -22.68
C GLN A 305 -9.26 -15.10 -23.41
N ILE A 306 -9.32 -16.28 -22.79
CA ILE A 306 -8.90 -17.56 -23.39
C ILE A 306 -9.86 -17.98 -24.52
N VAL A 307 -11.18 -17.80 -24.36
CA VAL A 307 -12.16 -18.08 -25.43
C VAL A 307 -11.96 -17.16 -26.64
N LYS A 308 -11.56 -15.90 -26.43
CA LYS A 308 -11.25 -14.97 -27.53
C LYS A 308 -9.97 -15.30 -28.30
N GLN A 309 -8.98 -15.94 -27.66
CA GLN A 309 -7.76 -16.40 -28.35
C GLN A 309 -7.97 -17.71 -29.13
N SER A 310 -9.00 -18.50 -28.79
CA SER A 310 -9.34 -19.71 -29.54
C SER A 310 -10.12 -19.38 -30.81
N ASP A 311 -11.01 -18.39 -30.77
CA ASP A 311 -11.79 -17.96 -31.95
C ASP A 311 -10.97 -17.20 -33.01
N SER A 312 -9.78 -16.66 -32.67
CA SER A 312 -8.90 -15.99 -33.64
C SER A 312 -7.97 -16.93 -34.42
N SER A 313 -8.07 -18.25 -34.22
CA SER A 313 -7.18 -19.24 -34.84
C SER A 313 -7.83 -20.06 -35.97
N THR A 314 -9.06 -19.74 -36.38
CA THR A 314 -9.79 -20.50 -37.41
C THR A 314 -10.24 -19.64 -38.58
N GLN A 315 -9.33 -18.89 -39.20
CA GLN A 315 -9.55 -18.33 -40.55
C GLN A 315 -8.21 -18.02 -41.22
N THR A 316 -7.56 -19.03 -41.80
CA THR A 316 -6.52 -18.82 -42.81
C THR A 316 -6.43 -20.01 -43.77
N GLN A 317 -7.33 -20.03 -44.77
CA GLN A 317 -7.06 -20.71 -46.03
C GLN A 317 -7.74 -19.95 -47.18
N GLY A 318 -6.93 -19.56 -48.16
CA GLY A 318 -7.37 -19.16 -49.50
C GLY A 318 -7.25 -17.67 -49.80
N GLN A 319 -6.14 -17.25 -50.40
CA GLN A 319 -6.09 -16.97 -51.83
C GLN A 319 -4.76 -16.33 -52.24
N THR A 320 -4.10 -17.02 -53.15
CA THR A 320 -2.94 -16.63 -53.96
C THR A 320 -3.36 -15.62 -55.02
N ARG A 321 -2.56 -14.55 -55.26
CA ARG A 321 -2.15 -14.05 -56.59
C ARG A 321 -1.30 -12.77 -56.54
N THR A 322 -0.03 -12.93 -56.92
CA THR A 322 0.76 -12.15 -57.90
C THR A 322 0.53 -10.64 -58.06
N SER A 323 1.60 -9.84 -57.85
CA SER A 323 2.26 -9.04 -58.91
C SER A 323 3.48 -8.23 -58.40
N THR A 324 4.66 -8.63 -58.88
CA THR A 324 5.79 -7.84 -59.45
C THR A 324 6.20 -6.45 -58.91
N CYS A 325 7.47 -6.41 -58.49
CA CYS A 325 8.57 -5.48 -58.81
C CYS A 325 8.28 -4.01 -59.19
N GLN A 326 9.00 -3.08 -58.54
CA GLN A 326 10.17 -2.41 -59.13
C GLN A 326 11.00 -1.63 -58.10
N SER A 327 12.29 -1.58 -58.40
CA SER A 327 13.44 -1.04 -57.68
C SER A 327 13.72 0.41 -58.04
N GLU A 328 14.39 1.17 -57.14
CA GLU A 328 15.39 2.16 -57.57
C GLU A 328 16.46 2.41 -56.46
N SER A 329 17.72 2.27 -56.89
CA SER A 329 19.03 2.57 -56.25
C SER A 329 19.30 4.09 -56.20
N ALA A 330 20.28 4.72 -55.55
CA ALA A 330 21.60 4.44 -54.95
C ALA A 330 21.89 5.60 -53.96
N SER A 331 22.80 5.54 -52.97
CA SER A 331 24.26 5.72 -53.15
C SER A 331 24.98 5.52 -51.81
N LYS A 332 26.18 4.93 -51.87
CA LYS A 332 27.12 4.67 -50.78
C LYS A 332 27.95 5.90 -50.42
N GLU A 333 28.37 6.00 -49.16
CA GLU A 333 29.76 6.35 -48.80
C GLU A 333 30.21 5.62 -47.53
N LYS A 334 31.50 5.27 -47.49
CA LYS A 334 32.20 4.32 -46.60
C LYS A 334 33.07 5.06 -45.57
N ALA A 335 33.24 4.47 -44.39
CA ALA A 335 34.51 4.22 -43.64
C ALA A 335 34.20 4.11 -42.13
N GLY A 336 34.74 3.21 -41.32
CA GLY A 336 35.79 2.21 -41.49
C GLY A 336 35.74 1.19 -40.34
N SER A 337 36.33 0.03 -40.62
CA SER A 337 36.39 -1.18 -39.80
C SER A 337 37.48 -1.13 -38.73
N LEU A 338 37.21 -1.69 -37.54
CA LEU A 338 38.22 -2.25 -36.63
C LEU A 338 37.65 -3.51 -35.97
N SER A 339 38.32 -4.62 -36.23
CA SER A 339 38.00 -5.99 -35.80
C SER A 339 38.13 -6.19 -34.28
N PRO A 340 37.34 -7.07 -33.65
CA PRO A 340 37.58 -7.47 -32.26
C PRO A 340 38.72 -8.50 -32.18
N PRO A 341 39.54 -8.51 -31.12
CA PRO A 341 40.59 -9.51 -30.97
C PRO A 341 40.05 -10.81 -30.36
N SER A 342 40.65 -11.90 -30.85
CA SER A 342 40.71 -13.29 -30.40
C SER A 342 40.25 -13.62 -28.97
N GLU A 343 39.36 -14.61 -28.89
CA GLU A 343 39.07 -15.41 -27.70
C GLU A 343 40.35 -16.11 -27.20
N MET A 344 40.78 -15.77 -25.97
CA MET A 344 41.60 -16.65 -25.16
C MET A 344 40.69 -17.44 -24.23
N SER A 345 40.68 -18.75 -24.41
CA SER A 345 40.09 -19.74 -23.51
C SER A 345 40.85 -19.76 -22.19
N ASP A 346 40.27 -19.16 -21.15
CA ASP A 346 40.74 -19.36 -19.78
C ASP A 346 39.61 -20.05 -19.00
N SER A 347 39.69 -21.38 -18.96
CA SER A 347 38.79 -22.25 -18.22
C SER A 347 39.11 -22.18 -16.73
N SER A 348 38.63 -21.13 -16.08
CA SER A 348 38.38 -21.10 -14.64
C SER A 348 36.87 -21.04 -14.43
N PRO A 349 36.28 -21.72 -13.43
CA PRO A 349 34.85 -21.65 -13.21
C PRO A 349 34.52 -20.19 -12.84
N LEU A 350 33.91 -19.45 -13.76
CA LEU A 350 33.44 -18.09 -13.55
C LEU A 350 32.40 -18.12 -12.43
N GLY A 351 32.85 -17.89 -11.19
CA GLY A 351 32.00 -17.85 -10.01
C GLY A 351 31.00 -16.70 -10.11
N GLY A 352 29.71 -17.01 -9.98
CA GLY A 352 28.65 -16.01 -10.00
C GLY A 352 28.66 -15.11 -8.76
N ALA A 353 28.01 -13.96 -8.84
CA ALA A 353 27.82 -13.05 -7.71
C ALA A 353 26.34 -12.86 -7.36
N LEU A 354 26.05 -12.72 -6.06
CA LEU A 354 24.71 -12.42 -5.56
C LEU A 354 24.73 -11.05 -4.87
N PHE A 355 23.98 -10.11 -5.44
CA PHE A 355 23.71 -8.81 -4.83
C PHE A 355 22.38 -8.85 -4.11
N MET A 356 22.35 -8.29 -2.92
CA MET A 356 21.14 -8.26 -2.10
C MET A 356 20.87 -6.85 -1.60
N ASN A 357 19.61 -6.44 -1.62
CA ASN A 357 19.20 -5.26 -0.91
C ASN A 357 19.16 -5.55 0.61
N SER A 358 19.58 -4.60 1.44
CA SER A 358 19.63 -4.81 2.89
C SER A 358 18.25 -5.01 3.51
N TYR A 359 17.22 -4.48 2.87
CA TYR A 359 15.83 -4.65 3.30
C TYR A 359 15.38 -6.12 3.21
N ASP A 360 15.94 -6.91 2.29
CA ASP A 360 15.61 -8.32 2.08
C ASP A 360 16.17 -9.26 3.15
N ILE A 361 17.31 -8.87 3.71
CA ILE A 361 18.08 -9.68 4.66
C ILE A 361 17.69 -9.33 6.10
N ASN A 362 17.50 -8.04 6.42
CA ASN A 362 17.46 -7.57 7.81
C ASN A 362 16.44 -6.47 8.15
N THR A 363 15.27 -6.45 7.50
CA THR A 363 14.23 -5.49 7.91
C THR A 363 12.86 -6.08 8.18
N LYS A 364 12.81 -7.04 9.11
CA LYS A 364 11.87 -6.79 10.19
C LYS A 364 12.50 -5.68 11.03
N LYS A 365 12.01 -4.45 10.89
CA LYS A 365 12.11 -3.53 12.02
C LYS A 365 11.50 -4.26 13.21
N LYS A 366 12.30 -4.65 14.21
CA LYS A 366 11.79 -5.00 15.55
C LYS A 366 10.86 -3.86 16.05
N LEU A 367 11.19 -2.66 15.59
CA LEU A 367 10.43 -1.42 15.56
C LEU A 367 9.24 -1.38 14.58
N ARG A 368 8.30 -2.33 14.69
CA ARG A 368 6.87 -1.94 14.62
C ARG A 368 6.21 -1.92 15.99
N LEU A 369 6.94 -2.30 17.05
CA LEU A 369 6.59 -2.18 18.46
C LEU A 369 7.88 -1.95 19.28
N LYS A 370 8.33 -0.69 19.40
CA LYS A 370 9.14 -0.10 20.51
C LYS A 370 9.77 1.27 20.24
N CYS A 371 9.57 1.92 19.08
CA CYS A 371 10.01 3.32 18.86
C CYS A 371 9.25 4.26 19.81
N HIS A 372 7.98 3.92 20.02
CA HIS A 372 7.09 4.60 20.93
C HIS A 372 7.54 4.53 22.39
N GLN A 373 8.46 3.64 22.76
CA GLN A 373 9.00 3.61 24.11
C GLN A 373 10.29 4.40 24.21
N THR A 374 11.13 4.51 23.19
CA THR A 374 12.36 5.31 23.26
C THR A 374 12.09 6.80 23.16
N ASP A 375 11.22 7.26 22.27
CA ASP A 375 10.87 8.70 22.18
C ASP A 375 10.14 9.16 23.44
N HIS A 376 9.21 8.32 23.92
CA HIS A 376 8.45 8.59 25.12
C HIS A 376 9.31 8.42 26.38
N ALA A 377 10.21 7.44 26.45
CA ALA A 377 11.13 7.28 27.59
C ALA A 377 12.20 8.37 27.61
N ILE A 378 12.73 8.83 26.47
CA ILE A 378 13.70 9.93 26.45
C ILE A 378 13.01 11.25 26.85
N ALA A 379 11.78 11.51 26.37
CA ALA A 379 10.97 12.65 26.82
C ALA A 379 10.54 12.55 28.31
N TYR A 380 10.28 11.34 28.81
CA TYR A 380 9.91 11.10 30.21
C TYR A 380 11.11 11.12 31.16
N THR A 381 12.29 10.67 30.72
CA THR A 381 13.55 10.70 31.50
C THR A 381 14.12 12.12 31.60
N LEU A 382 13.80 13.01 30.64
CA LEU A 382 14.22 14.42 30.62
C LEU A 382 13.19 15.39 31.24
N GLY A 383 12.20 14.90 32.00
CA GLY A 383 11.42 15.74 32.90
C GLY A 383 10.21 16.48 32.32
N PHE A 384 9.72 16.13 31.12
CA PHE A 384 8.49 16.73 30.58
C PHE A 384 7.23 16.07 31.18
N MET A 385 6.82 16.52 32.37
CA MET A 385 5.44 16.33 32.85
C MET A 385 4.49 17.18 31.99
N GLY A 386 3.86 16.58 30.97
CA GLY A 386 2.87 17.28 30.13
C GLY A 386 2.75 16.83 28.68
N TYR A 387 3.52 15.84 28.24
CA TYR A 387 3.51 15.36 26.86
C TYR A 387 2.17 14.68 26.49
N LYS A 388 1.25 15.43 25.86
CA LYS A 388 0.03 14.90 25.24
C LYS A 388 0.28 14.67 23.75
N ARG A 389 0.20 13.41 23.34
CA ARG A 389 0.38 12.94 21.95
C ARG A 389 -0.57 13.65 20.99
N HIS A 390 -0.03 14.46 20.08
CA HIS A 390 -0.79 15.04 18.97
C HIS A 390 -0.44 14.33 17.65
N SER A 391 -1.38 14.33 16.70
CA SER A 391 -1.17 13.93 15.29
C SER A 391 -0.16 14.81 14.54
N SER A 392 0.53 15.73 15.23
CA SER A 392 1.48 16.70 14.71
C SER A 392 2.84 16.10 14.40
N GLU A 393 3.35 15.13 15.19
CA GLU A 393 4.72 14.60 15.05
C GLU A 393 4.93 13.79 13.76
N GLU A 394 4.02 12.88 13.43
CA GLU A 394 4.12 12.11 12.18
C GLU A 394 4.00 13.01 10.95
N ASN A 395 3.19 14.07 11.04
CA ASN A 395 3.06 15.05 9.95
C ASN A 395 4.32 15.92 9.86
N ALA A 396 4.83 16.40 10.99
CA ALA A 396 6.09 17.16 11.06
C ALA A 396 7.27 16.34 10.53
N PHE A 397 7.39 15.07 10.91
CA PHE A 397 8.44 14.19 10.37
C PHE A 397 8.29 14.01 8.86
N ARG A 398 7.08 13.78 8.34
CA ARG A 398 6.85 13.63 6.89
C ARG A 398 7.19 14.91 6.14
N GLU A 399 6.76 16.06 6.64
CA GLU A 399 7.04 17.36 6.04
C GLU A 399 8.54 17.67 6.08
N ALA A 400 9.18 17.53 7.25
CA ALA A 400 10.61 17.71 7.42
C ALA A 400 11.41 16.74 6.52
N TYR A 401 11.00 15.48 6.42
CA TYR A 401 11.64 14.48 5.56
C TYR A 401 11.51 14.82 4.08
N GLN A 402 10.33 15.24 3.63
CA GLN A 402 10.13 15.68 2.25
C GLN A 402 10.97 16.90 1.89
N GLN A 403 11.04 17.88 2.79
CA GLN A 403 11.88 19.07 2.61
C GLN A 403 13.37 18.71 2.62
N HIS A 404 13.84 17.94 3.61
CA HIS A 404 15.25 17.52 3.71
C HIS A 404 15.68 16.66 2.53
N SER A 405 14.83 15.73 2.07
CA SER A 405 15.15 14.87 0.92
C SER A 405 15.22 15.65 -0.39
N ARG A 406 14.50 16.78 -0.51
CA ARG A 406 14.60 17.68 -1.66
C ARG A 406 15.86 18.55 -1.62
N LEU A 407 16.21 19.08 -0.44
CA LEU A 407 17.37 19.96 -0.27
C LEU A 407 18.70 19.20 -0.28
N TYR A 408 18.73 18.03 0.35
CA TYR A 408 19.92 17.21 0.56
C TYR A 408 19.63 15.77 0.10
N PRO A 409 19.46 15.53 -1.21
CA PRO A 409 19.23 14.18 -1.72
C PRO A 409 20.40 13.25 -1.41
N ASN A 410 20.12 11.95 -1.29
CA ASN A 410 21.11 10.91 -0.97
C ASN A 410 22.04 11.31 0.21
N TYR A 411 21.44 11.61 1.36
CA TYR A 411 22.14 12.00 2.59
C TYR A 411 23.00 13.26 2.48
N GLY A 412 22.79 14.08 1.45
CA GLY A 412 23.51 15.33 1.22
C GLY A 412 24.98 15.14 0.83
N VAL A 413 25.36 13.97 0.30
CA VAL A 413 26.75 13.64 -0.06
C VAL A 413 27.33 14.66 -1.04
N ALA A 414 26.54 15.12 -2.02
CA ALA A 414 26.95 16.14 -2.98
C ALA A 414 27.25 17.50 -2.33
N GLN A 415 26.72 17.76 -1.13
CA GLN A 415 26.96 18.98 -0.35
C GLN A 415 27.96 18.76 0.79
N GLY A 416 28.70 17.65 0.80
CA GLY A 416 29.68 17.33 1.84
C GLY A 416 29.07 16.88 3.18
N MET A 417 27.78 16.56 3.21
CA MET A 417 27.14 15.93 4.37
C MET A 417 27.39 14.42 4.39
N ASN A 418 27.13 13.82 5.56
CA ASN A 418 27.10 12.38 5.75
C ASN A 418 25.75 11.96 6.36
N GLY A 419 25.49 10.66 6.39
CA GLY A 419 24.23 10.11 6.93
C GLY A 419 23.94 10.59 8.36
N GLN A 420 24.96 10.71 9.20
CA GLN A 420 24.81 11.20 10.58
C GLN A 420 24.31 12.63 10.64
N LEU A 421 24.98 13.56 9.96
CA LEU A 421 24.56 14.97 9.90
C LEU A 421 23.18 15.11 9.26
N TRP A 422 22.90 14.33 8.22
CA TRP A 422 21.60 14.35 7.55
C TRP A 422 20.47 13.92 8.49
N TRP A 423 20.60 12.76 9.14
CA TRP A 423 19.57 12.24 10.04
C TRP A 423 19.43 13.07 11.31
N THR A 424 20.54 13.54 11.89
CA THR A 424 20.48 14.40 13.08
C THR A 424 19.84 15.75 12.77
N SER A 425 20.10 16.35 11.59
CA SER A 425 19.45 17.59 11.16
C SER A 425 17.94 17.40 10.95
N LEU A 426 17.54 16.29 10.31
CA LEU A 426 16.13 15.95 10.13
C LEU A 426 15.40 15.82 11.47
N VAL A 427 16.00 15.13 12.44
CA VAL A 427 15.42 14.97 13.78
C VAL A 427 15.28 16.32 14.47
N LYS A 428 16.31 17.17 14.42
CA LYS A 428 16.26 18.53 14.96
C LYS A 428 15.11 19.34 14.35
N SER A 429 14.96 19.33 13.03
CA SER A 429 13.86 20.03 12.35
C SER A 429 12.48 19.47 12.70
N THR A 430 12.37 18.15 12.82
CA THR A 430 11.10 17.49 13.21
C THR A 430 10.64 17.94 14.59
N PHE A 431 11.53 17.92 15.59
CA PHE A 431 11.18 18.30 16.96
C PHE A 431 11.03 19.83 17.12
N SER A 432 11.76 20.63 16.34
CA SER A 432 11.57 22.08 16.28
C SER A 432 10.17 22.45 15.78
N GLN A 433 9.67 21.78 14.72
CA GLN A 433 8.29 21.94 14.25
C GLN A 433 7.24 21.48 15.27
N CYS A 434 7.62 20.60 16.20
CA CYS A 434 6.78 20.16 17.31
C CYS A 434 6.86 21.09 18.54
N GLY A 435 7.60 22.20 18.47
CA GLY A 435 7.68 23.22 19.53
C GLY A 435 8.86 23.07 20.49
N VAL A 436 9.79 22.13 20.24
CA VAL A 436 11.02 22.01 21.04
C VAL A 436 12.05 23.04 20.54
N GLN A 437 12.40 24.02 21.38
CA GLN A 437 13.30 25.12 21.01
C GLN A 437 14.67 25.07 21.69
N ASP A 438 14.86 24.17 22.65
CA ASP A 438 16.13 24.01 23.37
C ASP A 438 17.20 23.32 22.47
N PRO A 439 18.30 24.01 22.12
CA PRO A 439 19.34 23.46 21.24
C PRO A 439 20.06 22.24 21.80
N ASP A 440 20.32 22.20 23.11
CA ASP A 440 21.08 21.12 23.76
C ASP A 440 20.23 19.85 23.86
N LEU A 441 18.94 20.03 24.16
CA LEU A 441 17.95 18.97 24.13
C LEU A 441 17.79 18.39 22.72
N LEU A 442 17.65 19.26 21.70
CA LEU A 442 17.54 18.83 20.30
C LEU A 442 18.79 18.06 19.83
N ALA A 443 19.99 18.51 20.22
CA ALA A 443 21.22 17.80 19.92
C ALA A 443 21.27 16.42 20.59
N THR A 444 20.89 16.35 21.88
CA THR A 444 20.85 15.10 22.65
C THR A 444 19.84 14.11 22.05
N LEU A 445 18.63 14.55 21.72
CA LEU A 445 17.60 13.74 21.06
C LEU A 445 18.08 13.19 19.72
N ALA A 446 18.62 14.07 18.87
CA ALA A 446 19.11 13.71 17.54
C ALA A 446 20.22 12.66 17.59
N ASN A 447 21.20 12.85 18.48
CA ASN A 447 22.30 11.90 18.65
C ASN A 447 21.82 10.56 19.20
N ASN A 448 21.02 10.57 20.27
CA ASN A 448 20.50 9.34 20.88
C ASN A 448 19.66 8.53 19.89
N LEU A 449 18.80 9.19 19.11
CA LEU A 449 18.03 8.50 18.08
C LEU A 449 18.92 7.91 17.00
N TYR A 450 19.89 8.68 16.51
CA TYR A 450 20.82 8.17 15.50
C TYR A 450 21.58 6.92 15.97
N TYR A 451 22.15 6.95 17.19
CA TYR A 451 22.89 5.82 17.76
C TYR A 451 22.00 4.63 18.08
N ASN A 452 20.80 4.85 18.61
CA ASN A 452 19.83 3.78 18.84
C ASN A 452 19.52 3.05 17.52
N PHE A 453 19.26 3.76 16.43
CA PHE A 453 19.00 3.12 15.13
C PHE A 453 20.22 2.46 14.49
N SER A 454 21.43 2.70 15.01
CA SER A 454 22.65 1.98 14.62
C SER A 454 22.80 0.62 15.31
N GLY A 455 22.15 0.42 16.45
CA GLY A 455 22.30 -0.79 17.28
C GLY A 455 21.48 -1.99 16.78
N PRO A 456 22.02 -3.23 16.82
CA PRO A 456 21.35 -4.43 16.32
C PRO A 456 20.07 -4.79 17.07
N GLU A 457 19.90 -4.33 18.31
CA GLU A 457 18.71 -4.54 19.13
C GLU A 457 17.43 -4.00 18.47
N ASN A 458 17.57 -3.06 17.54
CA ASN A 458 16.49 -2.41 16.80
C ASN A 458 16.16 -3.09 15.45
N TRP A 459 16.91 -4.12 15.08
CA TRP A 459 16.76 -4.88 13.84
C TRP A 459 16.42 -6.35 14.14
N GLU A 460 15.69 -7.00 13.24
CA GLU A 460 15.36 -8.43 13.31
C GLU A 460 15.61 -9.07 11.95
N VAL A 461 16.45 -10.10 11.98
CA VAL A 461 16.80 -10.92 10.82
C VAL A 461 15.64 -11.84 10.47
N PHE A 462 15.29 -11.95 9.19
CA PHE A 462 14.26 -12.89 8.77
C PHE A 462 14.72 -14.35 8.97
N PRO A 463 13.82 -15.28 9.35
CA PRO A 463 14.20 -16.66 9.64
C PRO A 463 14.90 -17.40 8.50
N ASP A 464 14.60 -17.02 7.26
CA ASP A 464 15.14 -17.61 6.03
C ASP A 464 16.46 -16.96 5.55
N SER A 465 16.85 -15.81 6.11
CA SER A 465 18.04 -15.08 5.67
C SER A 465 19.32 -15.89 5.89
N ASN A 466 19.57 -16.35 7.12
CA ASN A 466 20.82 -17.03 7.48
C ASN A 466 21.01 -18.37 6.75
N SER A 467 19.95 -19.18 6.65
CA SER A 467 20.01 -20.45 5.93
C SER A 467 20.26 -20.25 4.44
N THR A 468 19.63 -19.23 3.85
CA THR A 468 19.81 -18.92 2.43
C THR A 468 21.20 -18.39 2.12
N LEU A 469 21.72 -17.44 2.91
CA LEU A 469 23.08 -16.90 2.72
C LEU A 469 24.14 -18.00 2.82
N LYS A 470 23.99 -18.91 3.80
CA LYS A 470 24.85 -20.10 3.91
C LYS A 470 24.76 -21.01 2.70
N SER A 471 23.56 -21.24 2.18
CA SER A 471 23.35 -22.05 0.96
C SER A 471 23.99 -21.40 -0.25
N CYS A 472 23.88 -20.08 -0.41
CA CYS A 472 24.55 -19.34 -1.47
C CYS A 472 26.08 -19.37 -1.34
N THR A 473 26.61 -19.34 -0.12
CA THR A 473 28.05 -19.54 0.13
C THR A 473 28.48 -20.94 -0.26
N ALA A 474 27.68 -21.97 0.06
CA ALA A 474 27.95 -23.35 -0.32
C ALA A 474 27.91 -23.59 -1.84
N LEU A 475 27.12 -22.79 -2.58
CA LEU A 475 27.11 -22.74 -4.05
C LEU A 475 28.31 -21.99 -4.65
N GLY A 476 29.23 -21.47 -3.82
CA GLY A 476 30.42 -20.74 -4.28
C GLY A 476 30.14 -19.31 -4.76
N LEU A 477 28.96 -18.75 -4.47
CA LEU A 477 28.59 -17.41 -4.92
C LEU A 477 29.27 -16.32 -4.08
N LYS A 478 29.87 -15.35 -4.77
CA LYS A 478 30.40 -14.14 -4.13
C LYS A 478 29.24 -13.21 -3.78
N GLN A 479 28.95 -13.07 -2.49
CA GLN A 479 27.81 -12.29 -2.01
C GLN A 479 28.22 -10.84 -1.70
N GLY A 480 27.33 -9.88 -2.00
CA GLY A 480 27.50 -8.47 -1.69
C GLY A 480 26.17 -7.78 -1.41
N VAL A 481 26.21 -6.66 -0.70
CA VAL A 481 25.01 -5.86 -0.38
C VAL A 481 25.03 -4.55 -1.16
N VAL A 482 23.91 -4.23 -1.84
CA VAL A 482 23.71 -2.97 -2.58
C VAL A 482 22.41 -2.33 -2.10
N SER A 483 22.50 -1.25 -1.32
CA SER A 483 21.32 -0.69 -0.63
C SER A 483 21.28 0.84 -0.63
N ASN A 484 20.06 1.40 -0.77
CA ASN A 484 19.79 2.81 -0.51
C ASN A 484 19.75 3.05 1.00
N PHE A 485 20.92 2.99 1.61
CA PHE A 485 21.14 3.15 3.05
C PHE A 485 22.37 4.05 3.28
N ASP A 486 22.55 4.49 4.52
CA ASP A 486 23.76 5.19 4.98
C ASP A 486 24.83 4.21 5.51
N ARG A 487 25.97 4.74 5.94
CA ARG A 487 27.12 3.95 6.45
C ARG A 487 26.85 3.12 7.69
N ARG A 488 25.74 3.35 8.42
CA ARG A 488 25.41 2.54 9.62
C ARG A 488 25.13 1.08 9.28
N LEU A 489 24.78 0.80 8.02
CA LEU A 489 24.41 -0.55 7.59
C LEU A 489 25.49 -1.60 7.92
N ASP A 490 26.77 -1.24 7.85
CA ASP A 490 27.88 -2.16 8.16
C ASP A 490 27.80 -2.67 9.61
N GLY A 491 27.71 -1.74 10.57
CA GLY A 491 27.58 -2.06 11.99
C GLY A 491 26.28 -2.80 12.31
N ILE A 492 25.18 -2.48 11.63
CA ILE A 492 23.90 -3.18 11.78
C ILE A 492 24.04 -4.65 11.32
N LEU A 493 24.64 -4.90 10.16
CA LEU A 493 24.85 -6.26 9.66
C LEU A 493 25.84 -7.05 10.54
N GLN A 494 26.84 -6.38 11.12
CA GLN A 494 27.78 -7.00 12.04
C GLN A 494 27.08 -7.42 13.33
N GLY A 495 26.31 -6.52 13.95
CA GLY A 495 25.55 -6.82 15.17
C GLY A 495 24.44 -7.85 14.97
N CYS A 496 23.95 -8.02 13.74
CA CYS A 496 22.97 -9.07 13.39
C CYS A 496 23.61 -10.40 12.98
N GLY A 497 24.95 -10.51 12.98
CA GLY A 497 25.68 -11.73 12.64
C GLY A 497 25.63 -12.09 11.15
N LEU A 498 25.34 -11.14 10.27
CA LEU A 498 25.17 -11.34 8.83
C LEU A 498 26.37 -10.84 8.01
N ARG A 499 27.13 -9.89 8.55
CA ARG A 499 28.22 -9.20 7.84
C ARG A 499 29.27 -10.14 7.25
N THR A 500 29.51 -11.29 7.89
CA THR A 500 30.51 -12.30 7.49
C THR A 500 30.15 -13.03 6.19
N HIS A 501 28.89 -13.03 5.78
CA HIS A 501 28.47 -13.63 4.51
C HIS A 501 28.83 -12.77 3.30
N PHE A 502 29.05 -11.46 3.48
CA PHE A 502 29.22 -10.52 2.38
C PHE A 502 30.69 -10.14 2.17
N SER A 503 31.15 -10.33 0.92
CA SER A 503 32.47 -9.92 0.47
C SER A 503 32.63 -8.40 0.38
N PHE A 504 31.55 -7.68 0.08
CA PHE A 504 31.53 -6.23 0.10
C PHE A 504 30.14 -5.69 0.46
N LEU A 505 30.12 -4.44 0.90
CA LEU A 505 28.94 -3.64 1.16
C LEU A 505 29.05 -2.35 0.34
N LEU A 506 27.97 -1.97 -0.34
CA LEU A 506 27.86 -0.72 -1.08
C LEU A 506 26.55 -0.03 -0.68
N THR A 507 26.69 1.03 0.11
CA THR A 507 25.59 1.91 0.51
C THR A 507 25.43 3.03 -0.52
N SER A 508 24.25 3.65 -0.63
CA SER A 508 24.09 4.79 -1.55
C SER A 508 24.86 6.02 -1.09
N GLU A 509 25.12 6.14 0.22
CA GLU A 509 26.03 7.14 0.76
C GLU A 509 27.47 6.92 0.27
N ASP A 510 27.99 5.70 0.32
CA ASP A 510 29.34 5.37 -0.16
C ASP A 510 29.46 5.46 -1.69
N ALA A 511 28.40 5.10 -2.40
CA ALA A 511 28.37 5.20 -3.85
C ALA A 511 28.19 6.63 -4.37
N ALA A 512 27.82 7.58 -3.49
CA ALA A 512 27.35 8.93 -3.80
C ALA A 512 26.10 9.00 -4.72
N VAL A 513 25.57 7.86 -5.15
CA VAL A 513 24.36 7.71 -5.95
C VAL A 513 23.46 6.63 -5.34
N ALA A 514 22.14 6.79 -5.49
CA ALA A 514 21.15 5.82 -5.02
C ALA A 514 20.44 5.14 -6.20
N LYS A 515 19.98 3.91 -6.00
CA LYS A 515 19.02 3.27 -6.92
C LYS A 515 17.78 4.18 -7.03
N PRO A 516 17.24 4.44 -8.23
CA PRO A 516 17.40 3.67 -9.46
C PRO A 516 18.52 4.16 -10.42
N ASN A 517 19.46 5.01 -9.97
CA ASN A 517 20.59 5.36 -10.83
C ASN A 517 21.45 4.10 -11.10
N PRO A 518 21.71 3.71 -12.36
CA PRO A 518 22.47 2.50 -12.70
C PRO A 518 23.91 2.51 -12.21
N ASP A 519 24.51 3.69 -11.95
CA ASP A 519 25.91 3.82 -11.55
C ASP A 519 26.23 3.06 -10.25
N ILE A 520 25.28 2.92 -9.33
CA ILE A 520 25.48 2.14 -8.10
C ILE A 520 25.70 0.66 -8.41
N PHE A 521 24.99 0.10 -9.39
CA PHE A 521 25.17 -1.28 -9.82
C PHE A 521 26.46 -1.44 -10.62
N ALA A 522 26.84 -0.46 -11.45
CA ALA A 522 28.13 -0.46 -12.13
C ALA A 522 29.31 -0.49 -11.14
N GLN A 523 29.23 0.30 -10.06
CA GLN A 523 30.21 0.25 -8.96
C GLN A 523 30.20 -1.10 -8.23
N ALA A 524 29.02 -1.69 -8.00
CA ALA A 524 28.89 -3.02 -7.39
C ALA A 524 29.51 -4.12 -8.25
N LEU A 525 29.28 -4.10 -9.57
CA LEU A 525 29.90 -5.02 -10.53
C LEU A 525 31.43 -4.92 -10.50
N LYS A 526 31.97 -3.69 -10.42
CA LYS A 526 33.41 -3.45 -10.28
C LYS A 526 33.97 -4.03 -8.98
N LYS A 527 33.26 -3.90 -7.85
CA LYS A 527 33.66 -4.52 -6.56
C LYS A 527 33.54 -6.04 -6.57
N ALA A 528 32.54 -6.57 -7.26
CA ALA A 528 32.35 -8.01 -7.41
C ALA A 528 33.44 -8.63 -8.29
N GLY A 529 33.87 -7.94 -9.35
CA GLY A 529 34.79 -8.46 -10.35
C GLY A 529 34.15 -9.51 -11.25
N VAL A 530 32.82 -9.47 -11.40
CA VAL A 530 32.02 -10.45 -12.15
C VAL A 530 31.19 -9.72 -13.21
N PRO A 531 31.17 -10.18 -14.48
CA PRO A 531 30.33 -9.63 -15.53
C PRO A 531 28.84 -9.69 -15.18
N ALA A 532 28.06 -8.67 -15.57
CA ALA A 532 26.63 -8.54 -15.22
C ALA A 532 25.78 -9.78 -15.49
N LYS A 533 26.05 -10.49 -16.60
CA LYS A 533 25.34 -11.72 -16.99
C LYS A 533 25.47 -12.88 -16.00
N TYR A 534 26.48 -12.85 -15.12
CA TYR A 534 26.72 -13.84 -14.07
C TYR A 534 26.39 -13.30 -12.67
N VAL A 535 25.67 -12.17 -12.61
CA VAL A 535 25.24 -11.55 -11.36
C VAL A 535 23.73 -11.68 -11.22
N VAL A 536 23.32 -12.03 -10.02
CA VAL A 536 21.92 -12.05 -9.60
C VAL A 536 21.72 -10.92 -8.59
N HIS A 537 20.67 -10.13 -8.75
CA HIS A 537 20.26 -9.13 -7.76
C HIS A 537 18.89 -9.46 -7.19
N VAL A 538 18.79 -9.53 -5.87
CA VAL A 538 17.53 -9.70 -5.14
C VAL A 538 17.20 -8.39 -4.42
N GLY A 539 15.94 -7.95 -4.56
CA GLY A 539 15.43 -6.73 -3.95
C GLY A 539 13.93 -6.72 -3.73
N ASP A 540 13.45 -5.86 -2.84
CA ASP A 540 12.04 -5.71 -2.50
C ASP A 540 11.32 -4.61 -3.30
N HIS A 541 12.05 -3.79 -4.07
CA HIS A 541 11.45 -2.67 -4.80
C HIS A 541 11.53 -2.84 -6.32
N TYR A 542 10.37 -2.81 -6.99
CA TYR A 542 10.26 -3.01 -8.45
C TYR A 542 11.18 -2.14 -9.30
N ILE A 543 11.14 -0.81 -9.12
CA ILE A 543 11.95 0.10 -9.94
C ILE A 543 13.43 0.02 -9.54
N ASN A 544 13.73 0.31 -8.26
CA ASN A 544 15.09 0.42 -7.73
C ASN A 544 15.90 -0.88 -7.83
N ASP A 545 15.27 -2.04 -7.64
CA ASP A 545 15.98 -3.31 -7.60
C ASP A 545 15.76 -4.12 -8.87
N TYR A 546 14.50 -4.43 -9.21
CA TYR A 546 14.21 -5.35 -10.30
C TYR A 546 14.48 -4.74 -11.69
N LEU A 547 13.87 -3.59 -12.02
CA LEU A 547 14.05 -2.97 -13.34
C LEU A 547 15.48 -2.44 -13.55
N THR A 548 16.02 -1.75 -12.54
CA THR A 548 17.34 -1.13 -12.64
C THR A 548 18.45 -2.16 -12.83
N SER A 549 18.40 -3.29 -12.10
CA SER A 549 19.41 -4.36 -12.28
C SER A 549 19.31 -5.00 -13.67
N ARG A 550 18.10 -5.32 -14.13
CA ARG A 550 17.88 -5.93 -15.45
C ARG A 550 18.29 -5.05 -16.62
N ALA A 551 18.12 -3.73 -16.50
CA ALA A 551 18.58 -2.78 -17.51
C ALA A 551 20.11 -2.83 -17.75
N LEU A 552 20.87 -3.34 -16.78
CA LEU A 552 22.33 -3.53 -16.86
C LEU A 552 22.74 -4.97 -17.22
N GLY A 553 21.78 -5.83 -17.58
CA GLY A 553 22.04 -7.24 -17.88
C GLY A 553 22.27 -8.13 -16.65
N ILE A 554 21.93 -7.64 -15.46
CA ILE A 554 21.94 -8.43 -14.21
C ILE A 554 20.62 -9.23 -14.13
N GLN A 555 20.69 -10.46 -13.64
CA GLN A 555 19.49 -11.27 -13.36
C GLN A 555 18.78 -10.74 -12.11
N GLY A 556 17.76 -9.90 -12.30
CA GLY A 556 16.98 -9.33 -11.21
C GLY A 556 15.83 -10.24 -10.75
N TYR A 557 15.72 -10.47 -9.43
CA TYR A 557 14.61 -11.13 -8.76
C TYR A 557 13.93 -10.16 -7.79
N LEU A 558 12.59 -10.13 -7.82
CA LEU A 558 11.79 -9.35 -6.88
C LEU A 558 11.34 -10.23 -5.71
N LEU A 559 11.74 -9.86 -4.50
CA LEU A 559 11.34 -10.49 -3.26
C LEU A 559 10.04 -9.86 -2.74
N ASP A 560 8.90 -10.51 -2.99
CA ASP A 560 7.57 -10.10 -2.56
C ASP A 560 7.06 -10.97 -1.39
N ARG A 561 7.68 -10.80 -0.21
CA ARG A 561 7.34 -11.56 1.02
C ARG A 561 5.88 -11.43 1.47
N HIS A 562 5.17 -10.43 0.97
CA HIS A 562 3.82 -10.08 1.42
C HIS A 562 2.75 -10.18 0.31
N GLY A 563 3.13 -10.57 -0.91
CA GLY A 563 2.21 -10.66 -2.05
C GLY A 563 1.61 -9.31 -2.47
N LEU A 564 2.24 -8.19 -2.11
CA LEU A 564 1.74 -6.83 -2.33
C LEU A 564 1.99 -6.34 -3.76
N GLN A 565 2.92 -6.98 -4.48
CA GLN A 565 3.39 -6.58 -5.81
C GLN A 565 2.85 -7.49 -6.92
N THR A 566 1.77 -8.22 -6.64
CA THR A 566 1.13 -9.16 -7.57
C THR A 566 0.53 -8.52 -8.83
N HIS A 567 0.32 -7.20 -8.85
CA HIS A 567 -0.19 -6.44 -9.98
C HIS A 567 0.90 -6.04 -10.99
N LEU A 568 2.18 -6.22 -10.66
CA LEU A 568 3.29 -5.88 -11.54
C LEU A 568 3.51 -7.01 -12.54
N ASP A 569 3.73 -6.63 -13.79
CA ASP A 569 4.01 -7.54 -14.91
C ASP A 569 5.44 -8.09 -14.80
N ILE A 570 5.60 -9.09 -13.92
CA ILE A 570 6.86 -9.75 -13.62
C ILE A 570 6.66 -11.24 -13.90
N PRO A 571 7.51 -11.86 -14.74
CA PRO A 571 7.47 -13.30 -14.97
C PRO A 571 7.49 -14.06 -13.64
N PRO A 572 6.63 -15.07 -13.44
CA PRO A 572 6.57 -15.82 -12.18
C PRO A 572 7.91 -16.45 -11.75
N GLN A 573 8.84 -16.65 -12.69
CA GLN A 573 10.18 -17.16 -12.38
C GLN A 573 11.02 -16.15 -11.61
N HIS A 574 10.88 -14.85 -11.89
CA HIS A 574 11.70 -13.81 -11.26
C HIS A 574 11.11 -13.30 -9.93
N ARG A 575 10.01 -13.89 -9.45
CA ARG A 575 9.35 -13.49 -8.20
C ARG A 575 9.61 -14.52 -7.12
N LEU A 576 10.08 -14.07 -5.97
CA LEU A 576 10.33 -14.87 -4.78
C LEU A 576 9.34 -14.44 -3.69
N GLN A 577 8.66 -15.38 -3.02
CA GLN A 577 7.87 -15.07 -1.82
C GLN A 577 8.71 -15.22 -0.55
N SER A 578 9.75 -16.04 -0.61
CA SER A 578 10.69 -16.25 0.46
C SER A 578 12.09 -16.39 -0.11
N LEU A 579 13.09 -16.02 0.68
CA LEU A 579 14.47 -16.00 0.21
C LEU A 579 15.02 -17.42 0.03
N ASP A 580 14.52 -18.38 0.81
CA ASP A 580 14.85 -19.81 0.68
C ASP A 580 14.49 -20.45 -0.67
N GLU A 581 13.64 -19.79 -1.48
CA GLU A 581 13.38 -20.19 -2.87
C GLU A 581 14.61 -19.92 -3.78
N LEU A 582 15.44 -18.94 -3.44
CA LEU A 582 16.53 -18.46 -4.31
C LEU A 582 17.51 -19.57 -4.71
N PRO A 583 18.09 -20.39 -3.81
CA PRO A 583 19.04 -21.42 -4.21
C PRO A 583 18.45 -22.42 -5.21
N ALA A 584 17.17 -22.78 -5.06
CA ALA A 584 16.51 -23.68 -5.98
C ALA A 584 16.28 -23.06 -7.37
N ARG A 585 16.02 -21.74 -7.43
CA ARG A 585 15.90 -21.01 -8.70
C ARG A 585 17.22 -20.91 -9.45
N LEU A 586 18.30 -20.63 -8.72
CA LEU A 586 19.64 -20.52 -9.29
C LEU A 586 20.11 -21.83 -9.95
N LEU A 587 19.72 -22.98 -9.38
CA LEU A 587 20.05 -24.30 -9.92
C LEU A 587 19.18 -24.73 -11.13
N GLN A 588 18.07 -24.04 -11.39
CA GLN A 588 17.20 -24.34 -12.55
C GLN A 588 17.61 -23.56 -13.81
N GLU A 589 18.44 -22.51 -13.66
CA GLU A 589 18.89 -21.65 -14.76
C GLU A 589 20.35 -21.94 -15.20
N THR A 590 21.07 -22.79 -14.46
CA THR A 590 22.36 -23.40 -14.87
C THR A 590 22.13 -24.70 -15.60
#